data_AF-A0A3D3ICQ9-F1
#
_entry.id   AF-A0A3D3ICQ9-F1
#
_cell.length_a   1.000
_cell.length_b   1.000
_cell.length_c   1.000
_cell.angle_alpha   90.00
_cell.angle_beta   90.00
_cell.angle_gamma   90.00
#
_symmetry.space_group_name_H-M   'P 1'
#
loop_
_entity.id
_entity.type
_entity.pdbx_description
1 polymer ?
#
loop_
_entity_poly.entity_id
_entity_poly.type
_entity_poly.pdbx_seq_one_letter_code
_entity_poly.pdbx_strand_id
1 'polypeptide(L)'
;MSQGQFNTFSKADIKTWTEAAKKELGGKDPFQSQIVSKGKIDIKPYYDQSDTSTLPEDILAPTSNPYLGPRGWYNAPNVVVKDNKEANKEALLHLNNGADAIQFTIEAEIQVEVLLANIELPYCGIFFLMKSDQTKLLIDFEQYVNAKGFDKSQIVGAVFWTKPPALQNIPVQSFSKWPGFHVLGHIIPESDPITEISNALLAGTRCIQSDMDNQPDLIISQSAFSFSIGKDFFMEIAKLKAFRRLWRQVSHAYQVTDKDDSVVIHGSSAPWNNEKFQPNANMLKSTTAALSAVLGGCNAITVEPEEHNTFKARIARNVLTLLREESHLNITADPTAGSYYLERLIDQLAQSAWTKFQQDIA
;
A
#
# COMPACT_ATOMS: atom_id res chain seq x y z
N MET A 1 -29.98 -17.56 19.89
CA MET A 1 -28.81 -16.99 20.59
C MET A 1 -29.32 -16.37 21.89
N SER A 2 -28.87 -16.87 23.04
CA SER A 2 -29.32 -16.42 24.35
C SER A 2 -29.01 -14.94 24.55
N GLN A 3 -29.96 -14.18 25.12
CA GLN A 3 -29.76 -12.81 25.57
C GLN A 3 -28.49 -12.72 26.44
N GLY A 4 -27.56 -11.87 26.01
CA GLY A 4 -26.15 -11.94 26.37
C GLY A 4 -25.85 -11.63 27.84
N GLN A 5 -24.85 -12.35 28.36
CA GLN A 5 -24.23 -12.21 29.69
C GLN A 5 -23.61 -10.82 29.94
N PHE A 6 -23.64 -9.90 28.97
CA PHE A 6 -23.11 -8.54 29.08
C PHE A 6 -24.17 -7.47 29.41
N ASN A 7 -25.48 -7.79 29.32
CA ASN A 7 -26.55 -6.86 29.70
C ASN A 7 -26.72 -6.69 31.22
N THR A 8 -25.98 -7.47 32.02
CA THR A 8 -26.00 -7.41 33.48
C THR A 8 -24.94 -6.48 34.06
N PHE A 9 -23.99 -5.99 33.24
CA PHE A 9 -22.99 -5.00 33.67
C PHE A 9 -23.45 -3.59 33.28
N SER A 10 -23.18 -2.62 34.15
CA SER A 10 -23.29 -1.21 33.76
C SER A 10 -22.38 -0.95 32.56
N LYS A 11 -22.86 -0.21 31.54
CA LYS A 11 -22.01 0.23 30.43
C LYS A 11 -20.79 0.94 31.02
N ALA A 12 -19.60 0.37 30.80
CA ALA A 12 -18.37 1.04 31.18
C ALA A 12 -18.21 2.28 30.29
N ASP A 13 -18.22 3.46 30.90
CA ASP A 13 -17.99 4.73 30.23
C ASP A 13 -16.57 5.24 30.51
N ILE A 14 -16.10 6.18 29.69
CA ILE A 14 -14.77 6.78 29.82
C ILE A 14 -14.50 7.31 31.24
N LYS A 15 -15.54 7.81 31.93
CA LYS A 15 -15.43 8.34 33.29
C LYS A 15 -15.08 7.22 34.29
N THR A 16 -15.83 6.14 34.27
CA THR A 16 -15.62 4.97 35.15
C THR A 16 -14.25 4.36 34.91
N TRP A 17 -13.85 4.21 33.64
CA TRP A 17 -12.51 3.72 33.29
C TRP A 17 -11.41 4.67 33.80
N THR A 18 -11.59 5.99 33.63
CA THR A 18 -10.62 7.00 34.07
C THR A 18 -10.41 6.96 35.59
N GLU A 19 -11.48 6.81 36.37
CA GLU A 19 -11.40 6.70 37.83
C GLU A 19 -10.62 5.45 38.26
N ALA A 20 -10.85 4.30 37.61
CA ALA A 20 -10.11 3.07 37.85
C ALA A 20 -8.62 3.22 37.49
N ALA A 21 -8.32 3.75 36.30
CA ALA A 21 -6.95 3.96 35.84
C ALA A 21 -6.20 4.99 36.72
N LYS A 22 -6.86 6.06 37.17
CA LYS A 22 -6.29 7.02 38.14
C LYS A 22 -5.84 6.34 39.43
N LYS A 23 -6.64 5.40 39.94
CA LYS A 23 -6.29 4.65 41.17
C LYS A 23 -5.03 3.80 40.97
N GLU A 24 -4.89 3.14 39.83
CA GLU A 24 -3.70 2.34 39.51
C GLU A 24 -2.45 3.21 39.26
N LEU A 25 -2.64 4.41 38.72
CA LEU A 25 -1.56 5.38 38.45
C LEU A 25 -1.21 6.26 39.66
N GLY A 26 -1.64 5.89 40.87
CA GLY A 26 -1.33 6.65 42.10
C GLY A 26 -1.94 8.06 42.12
N GLY A 27 -3.12 8.23 41.54
CA GLY A 27 -3.87 9.49 41.46
C GLY A 27 -3.57 10.36 40.23
N LYS A 28 -2.62 9.96 39.37
CA LYS A 28 -2.31 10.69 38.14
C LYS A 28 -3.39 10.48 37.07
N ASP A 29 -3.73 11.55 36.34
CA ASP A 29 -4.68 11.46 35.24
C ASP A 29 -4.08 10.67 34.05
N PRO A 30 -4.70 9.57 33.60
CA PRO A 30 -4.21 8.82 32.45
C PRO A 30 -4.20 9.66 31.16
N PHE A 31 -5.17 10.56 30.97
CA PHE A 31 -5.24 11.43 29.79
C PHE A 31 -4.28 12.62 29.84
N GLN A 32 -3.46 12.72 30.89
CA GLN A 32 -2.34 13.67 30.93
C GLN A 32 -0.99 12.95 31.01
N SER A 33 -0.94 11.79 31.67
CA SER A 33 0.30 11.08 31.97
C SER A 33 0.64 9.92 31.04
N GLN A 34 -0.34 9.39 30.28
CA GLN A 34 -0.18 8.21 29.40
C GLN A 34 -0.47 8.52 27.93
N ILE A 35 -0.49 9.80 27.53
CA ILE A 35 -0.54 10.16 26.11
C ILE A 35 0.82 9.85 25.49
N VAL A 36 0.80 9.14 24.37
CA VAL A 36 1.99 8.90 23.55
C VAL A 36 1.92 9.83 22.34
N SER A 37 2.76 10.87 22.34
CA SER A 37 2.87 11.79 21.22
C SER A 37 3.89 11.29 20.19
N LYS A 38 3.47 11.25 18.93
CA LYS A 38 4.31 10.92 17.76
C LYS A 38 4.24 12.10 16.78
N GLY A 39 5.15 13.05 16.94
CA GLY A 39 5.13 14.29 16.15
C GLY A 39 3.89 15.12 16.47
N LYS A 40 3.01 15.34 15.47
CA LYS A 40 1.74 16.07 15.62
C LYS A 40 0.55 15.19 16.03
N ILE A 41 0.78 13.90 16.25
CA ILE A 41 -0.27 12.92 16.54
C ILE A 41 -0.21 12.53 18.00
N ASP A 42 -1.34 12.67 18.70
CA ASP A 42 -1.48 12.23 20.08
C ASP A 42 -2.30 10.94 20.16
N ILE A 43 -1.70 9.93 20.78
CA ILE A 43 -2.33 8.64 21.05
C ILE A 43 -2.78 8.62 22.51
N LYS A 44 -4.09 8.56 22.71
CA LYS A 44 -4.72 8.43 24.02
C LYS A 44 -4.57 7.00 24.55
N PRO A 45 -4.57 6.80 25.87
CA PRO A 45 -4.54 5.46 26.45
C PRO A 45 -5.86 4.68 26.29
N TYR A 46 -6.96 5.36 25.95
CA TYR A 46 -8.29 4.76 25.79
C TYR A 46 -9.11 5.52 24.73
N TYR A 47 -9.93 4.77 24.00
CA TYR A 47 -10.84 5.26 22.97
C TYR A 47 -12.19 4.55 23.07
N ASP A 48 -13.28 5.27 22.81
CA ASP A 48 -14.64 4.71 22.75
C ASP A 48 -15.44 5.23 21.54
N GLN A 49 -16.73 4.90 21.49
CA GLN A 49 -17.63 5.30 20.40
C GLN A 49 -17.69 6.83 20.21
N SER A 50 -17.52 7.62 21.27
CA SER A 50 -17.54 9.09 21.17
C SER A 50 -16.40 9.64 20.33
N ASP A 51 -15.25 8.95 20.26
CA ASP A 51 -14.10 9.36 19.44
C ASP A 51 -14.32 9.17 17.93
N THR A 52 -15.35 8.42 17.53
CA THR A 52 -15.60 8.05 16.12
C THR A 52 -16.98 8.42 15.59
N SER A 53 -17.90 8.83 16.47
CA SER A 53 -19.31 9.08 16.13
C SER A 53 -19.57 10.07 14.99
N THR A 54 -18.62 10.93 14.67
CA THR A 54 -18.72 11.94 13.59
C THR A 54 -17.79 11.67 12.42
N LEU A 55 -17.03 10.57 12.44
CA LEU A 55 -16.06 10.25 11.41
C LEU A 55 -16.74 9.54 10.24
N PRO A 56 -16.25 9.74 9.00
CA PRO A 56 -16.74 8.98 7.86
C PRO A 56 -16.39 7.50 8.02
N GLU A 57 -17.31 6.63 7.61
CA GLU A 57 -17.05 5.20 7.46
C GLU A 57 -16.21 4.98 6.19
N ASP A 58 -14.90 4.85 6.35
CA ASP A 58 -14.00 4.53 5.24
C ASP A 58 -13.53 3.08 5.37
N ILE A 59 -14.31 2.20 4.75
CA ILE A 59 -14.09 0.77 4.73
C ILE A 59 -13.38 0.41 3.43
N LEU A 60 -12.35 -0.43 3.51
CA LEU A 60 -11.76 -0.98 2.31
C LEU A 60 -12.78 -1.87 1.58
N ALA A 61 -13.13 -1.52 0.35
CA ALA A 61 -14.03 -2.32 -0.47
C ALA A 61 -13.47 -3.75 -0.67
N PRO A 62 -14.37 -4.76 -0.75
CA PRO A 62 -13.96 -6.10 -1.10
C PRO A 62 -13.43 -6.12 -2.55
N THR A 63 -12.38 -6.89 -2.79
CA THR A 63 -11.93 -7.14 -4.17
C THR A 63 -12.97 -7.98 -4.91
N SER A 64 -13.07 -7.74 -6.22
CA SER A 64 -13.85 -8.57 -7.14
C SER A 64 -13.10 -9.84 -7.58
N ASN A 65 -11.81 -9.98 -7.25
CA ASN A 65 -11.03 -11.16 -7.61
C ASN A 65 -11.34 -12.34 -6.65
N PRO A 66 -12.04 -13.39 -7.12
CA PRO A 66 -12.45 -14.50 -6.26
C PRO A 66 -11.27 -15.32 -5.74
N TYR A 67 -10.12 -15.31 -6.43
CA TYR A 67 -8.94 -16.08 -6.03
C TYR A 67 -8.22 -15.45 -4.84
N LEU A 68 -8.27 -14.12 -4.71
CA LEU A 68 -7.59 -13.42 -3.63
C LEU A 68 -8.45 -13.34 -2.36
N GLY A 69 -9.76 -13.59 -2.44
CA GLY A 69 -10.71 -13.41 -1.33
C GLY A 69 -11.03 -11.94 -1.06
N PRO A 70 -12.05 -11.59 -0.26
CA PRO A 70 -12.53 -10.22 -0.05
C PRO A 70 -11.45 -9.17 0.24
N ARG A 71 -10.38 -9.50 0.97
CA ARG A 71 -9.16 -8.68 1.01
C ARG A 71 -8.06 -9.31 0.17
N GLY A 72 -7.93 -8.83 -1.06
CA GLY A 72 -6.88 -9.27 -1.98
C GLY A 72 -5.67 -8.34 -2.04
N TRP A 73 -4.49 -8.95 -2.14
CA TRP A 73 -3.20 -8.30 -2.43
C TRP A 73 -2.33 -9.22 -3.29
N TYR A 74 -1.41 -8.66 -4.07
CA TYR A 74 -0.37 -9.40 -4.78
C TYR A 74 0.90 -9.52 -3.94
N ASN A 75 1.41 -10.74 -3.77
CA ASN A 75 2.74 -10.99 -3.25
C ASN A 75 3.77 -10.81 -4.38
N ALA A 76 4.53 -9.71 -4.34
CA ALA A 76 5.42 -9.29 -5.43
C ALA A 76 6.89 -9.27 -4.98
N PRO A 77 7.60 -10.41 -4.92
CA PRO A 77 9.03 -10.40 -4.67
C PRO A 77 9.78 -9.54 -5.70
N ASN A 78 10.82 -8.85 -5.22
CA ASN A 78 11.66 -8.01 -6.08
C ASN A 78 12.71 -8.86 -6.80
N VAL A 79 12.83 -8.65 -8.11
CA VAL A 79 13.85 -9.25 -8.98
C VAL A 79 14.63 -8.11 -9.64
N VAL A 80 15.93 -8.01 -9.34
CA VAL A 80 16.78 -6.96 -9.89
C VAL A 80 17.29 -7.36 -11.27
N VAL A 81 16.90 -6.62 -12.30
CA VAL A 81 17.21 -6.91 -13.70
C VAL A 81 18.56 -6.28 -14.07
N LYS A 82 19.62 -7.05 -13.85
CA LYS A 82 20.97 -6.79 -14.40
C LYS A 82 21.23 -7.59 -15.68
N ASP A 83 20.61 -8.76 -15.78
CA ASP A 83 20.58 -9.63 -16.95
C ASP A 83 19.15 -10.15 -17.13
N ASN A 84 18.62 -10.06 -18.35
CA ASN A 84 17.22 -10.40 -18.63
C ASN A 84 16.92 -11.88 -18.42
N LYS A 85 17.88 -12.77 -18.73
CA LYS A 85 17.68 -14.23 -18.66
C LYS A 85 17.76 -14.74 -17.23
N GLU A 86 18.74 -14.27 -16.45
CA GLU A 86 18.83 -14.61 -15.04
C GLU A 86 17.66 -14.02 -14.24
N ALA A 87 17.25 -12.79 -14.53
CA ALA A 87 16.05 -12.19 -13.93
C ALA A 87 14.77 -12.98 -14.27
N ASN A 88 14.59 -13.41 -15.52
CA ASN A 88 13.46 -14.27 -15.90
C ASN A 88 13.45 -15.58 -15.11
N LYS A 89 14.61 -16.24 -14.98
CA LYS A 89 14.74 -17.49 -14.22
C LYS A 89 14.38 -17.29 -12.74
N GLU A 90 14.83 -16.19 -12.14
CA GLU A 90 14.49 -15.84 -10.75
C GLU A 90 12.98 -15.53 -10.60
N ALA A 91 12.41 -14.76 -11.53
CA ALA A 91 10.97 -14.47 -11.56
C ALA A 91 10.12 -15.74 -11.64
N LEU A 92 10.44 -16.66 -12.55
CA LEU A 92 9.78 -17.95 -12.67
C LEU A 92 9.96 -18.80 -11.40
N LEU A 93 11.11 -18.74 -10.73
CA LEU A 93 11.29 -19.42 -9.44
C LEU A 93 10.33 -18.87 -8.38
N HIS A 94 10.16 -17.55 -8.29
CA HIS A 94 9.22 -16.94 -7.36
C HIS A 94 7.77 -17.31 -7.66
N LEU A 95 7.34 -17.18 -8.92
CA LEU A 95 5.98 -17.51 -9.37
C LEU A 95 5.63 -18.98 -9.12
N ASN A 96 6.53 -19.90 -9.48
CA ASN A 96 6.34 -21.34 -9.24
C ASN A 96 6.35 -21.74 -7.76
N ASN A 97 6.65 -20.81 -6.84
CA ASN A 97 6.73 -21.07 -5.40
C ASN A 97 5.82 -20.14 -4.58
N GLY A 98 4.71 -19.67 -5.16
CA GLY A 98 3.62 -19.02 -4.43
C GLY A 98 3.66 -17.49 -4.41
N ALA A 99 4.50 -16.86 -5.24
CA ALA A 99 4.32 -15.44 -5.55
C ALA A 99 3.19 -15.26 -6.58
N ASP A 100 2.35 -14.26 -6.37
CA ASP A 100 1.24 -13.93 -7.30
C ASP A 100 1.64 -12.84 -8.30
N ALA A 101 2.79 -12.21 -8.08
CA ALA A 101 3.32 -11.14 -8.90
C ALA A 101 4.85 -11.09 -8.81
N ILE A 102 5.46 -10.29 -9.68
CA ILE A 102 6.88 -9.96 -9.64
C ILE A 102 7.04 -8.45 -9.73
N GLN A 103 7.91 -7.89 -8.89
CA GLN A 103 8.42 -6.54 -9.09
C GLN A 103 9.81 -6.62 -9.73
N PHE A 104 9.96 -6.09 -10.94
CA PHE A 104 11.25 -5.98 -11.60
C PHE A 104 11.89 -4.62 -11.31
N THR A 105 13.03 -4.62 -10.63
CA THR A 105 13.86 -3.42 -10.49
C THR A 105 14.81 -3.32 -11.67
N ILE A 106 14.65 -2.30 -12.51
CA ILE A 106 15.37 -2.19 -13.78
C ILE A 106 16.74 -1.51 -13.58
N GLU A 107 17.82 -2.24 -13.87
CA GLU A 107 19.20 -1.74 -13.81
C GLU A 107 19.98 -1.96 -15.12
N ALA A 108 19.35 -2.57 -16.13
CA ALA A 108 19.92 -2.84 -17.44
C ALA A 108 18.91 -2.51 -18.55
N GLU A 109 19.36 -2.58 -19.80
CA GLU A 109 18.48 -2.52 -20.96
C GLU A 109 17.57 -3.76 -20.98
N ILE A 110 16.28 -3.54 -21.24
CA ILE A 110 15.27 -4.60 -21.17
C ILE A 110 15.01 -5.18 -22.56
N GLN A 111 15.00 -6.51 -22.62
CA GLN A 111 14.52 -7.29 -23.74
C GLN A 111 13.25 -7.99 -23.27
N VAL A 112 12.08 -7.40 -23.54
CA VAL A 112 10.78 -7.83 -22.97
C VAL A 112 10.51 -9.30 -23.25
N GLU A 113 10.81 -9.77 -24.47
CA GLU A 113 10.63 -11.16 -24.88
C GLU A 113 11.46 -12.14 -24.07
N VAL A 114 12.66 -11.73 -23.64
CA VAL A 114 13.57 -12.56 -22.83
C VAL A 114 13.16 -12.48 -21.36
N LEU A 115 12.91 -11.28 -20.86
CA LEU A 115 12.56 -11.04 -19.46
C LEU A 115 11.24 -11.71 -19.07
N LEU A 116 10.25 -11.68 -19.97
CA LEU A 116 8.91 -12.22 -19.72
C LEU A 116 8.67 -13.58 -20.38
N ALA A 117 9.73 -14.24 -20.86
CA ALA A 117 9.63 -15.57 -21.46
C ALA A 117 8.94 -16.55 -20.50
N ASN A 118 7.91 -17.25 -20.97
CA ASN A 118 7.12 -18.22 -20.21
C ASN A 118 6.40 -17.66 -18.96
N ILE A 119 6.28 -16.34 -18.83
CA ILE A 119 5.45 -15.72 -17.80
C ILE A 119 4.06 -15.46 -18.42
N GLU A 120 3.05 -16.13 -17.89
CA GLU A 120 1.66 -15.99 -18.33
C GLU A 120 1.00 -14.79 -17.63
N LEU A 121 1.14 -13.61 -18.23
CA LEU A 121 0.70 -12.33 -17.67
C LEU A 121 -0.76 -12.28 -17.19
N PRO A 122 -1.74 -12.97 -17.80
CA PRO A 122 -3.11 -12.98 -17.28
C PRO A 122 -3.28 -13.63 -15.90
N TYR A 123 -2.29 -14.38 -15.41
CA TYR A 123 -2.36 -15.12 -14.14
C TYR A 123 -1.45 -14.56 -13.04
N CYS A 124 -0.66 -13.52 -13.31
CA CYS A 124 0.21 -12.91 -12.32
C CYS A 124 0.37 -11.39 -12.54
N GLY A 125 0.58 -10.65 -11.46
CA GLY A 125 0.88 -9.22 -11.54
C GLY A 125 2.32 -8.96 -11.98
N ILE A 126 2.57 -7.92 -12.77
CA ILE A 126 3.92 -7.48 -13.14
C ILE A 126 4.10 -6.01 -12.81
N PHE A 127 5.05 -5.72 -11.94
CA PHE A 127 5.39 -4.37 -11.52
C PHE A 127 6.79 -4.03 -11.99
N PHE A 128 7.02 -2.78 -12.39
CA PHE A 128 8.32 -2.29 -12.82
C PHE A 128 8.74 -1.13 -11.93
N LEU A 129 9.95 -1.20 -11.38
CA LEU A 129 10.60 -0.09 -10.68
C LEU A 129 11.69 0.47 -11.59
N MET A 130 11.46 1.66 -12.13
CA MET A 130 12.33 2.29 -13.13
C MET A 130 13.22 3.36 -12.49
N LYS A 131 14.54 3.23 -12.68
CA LYS A 131 15.52 4.17 -12.13
C LYS A 131 15.78 5.40 -13.01
N SER A 132 15.44 5.32 -14.29
CA SER A 132 15.66 6.37 -15.30
C SER A 132 14.54 6.38 -16.34
N ASP A 133 14.56 7.35 -17.25
CA ASP A 133 13.67 7.35 -18.41
C ASP A 133 13.98 6.15 -19.31
N GLN A 134 13.11 5.15 -19.21
CA GLN A 134 13.12 3.93 -20.01
C GLN A 134 11.71 3.69 -20.56
N THR A 135 11.04 4.78 -20.98
CA THR A 135 9.69 4.77 -21.56
C THR A 135 9.54 3.83 -22.77
N LYS A 136 10.63 3.53 -23.48
CA LYS A 136 10.68 2.47 -24.52
C LYS A 136 10.15 1.13 -24.01
N LEU A 137 10.38 0.78 -22.74
CA LEU A 137 9.86 -0.45 -22.13
C LEU A 137 8.34 -0.56 -22.26
N LEU A 138 7.61 0.55 -22.09
CA LEU A 138 6.15 0.55 -22.15
C LEU A 138 5.65 0.23 -23.56
N ILE A 139 6.35 0.74 -24.57
CA ILE A 139 6.04 0.47 -25.99
C ILE A 139 6.34 -0.99 -26.31
N ASP A 140 7.52 -1.48 -25.93
CA ASP A 140 7.91 -2.88 -26.15
C ASP A 140 6.98 -3.84 -25.39
N PHE A 141 6.55 -3.47 -24.17
CA PHE A 141 5.61 -4.25 -23.37
C PHE A 141 4.22 -4.32 -24.00
N GLU A 142 3.68 -3.20 -24.50
CA GLU A 142 2.41 -3.22 -25.24
C GLU A 142 2.53 -4.09 -26.50
N GLN A 143 3.63 -3.99 -27.25
CA GLN A 143 3.88 -4.83 -28.42
C GLN A 143 3.94 -6.31 -28.06
N TYR A 144 4.63 -6.66 -26.98
CA TYR A 144 4.71 -8.04 -26.48
C TYR A 144 3.34 -8.61 -26.13
N VAL A 145 2.53 -7.87 -25.37
CA VAL A 145 1.17 -8.29 -24.99
C VAL A 145 0.28 -8.50 -26.22
N ASN A 146 0.33 -7.56 -27.18
CA ASN A 146 -0.42 -7.69 -28.44
C ASN A 146 0.05 -8.92 -29.25
N ALA A 147 1.36 -9.13 -29.36
CA ALA A 147 1.94 -10.24 -30.11
C ALA A 147 1.62 -11.62 -29.49
N LYS A 148 1.52 -11.69 -28.16
CA LYS A 148 1.08 -12.89 -27.43
C LYS A 148 -0.43 -13.10 -27.45
N GLY A 149 -1.20 -12.10 -27.87
CA GLY A 149 -2.66 -12.16 -27.90
C GLY A 149 -3.29 -12.18 -26.50
N PHE A 150 -2.60 -11.63 -25.49
CA PHE A 150 -3.15 -11.53 -24.15
C PHE A 150 -4.24 -10.46 -24.08
N ASP A 151 -5.27 -10.72 -23.28
CA ASP A 151 -6.31 -9.73 -23.00
C ASP A 151 -5.77 -8.65 -22.06
N LYS A 152 -5.73 -7.40 -22.55
CA LYS A 152 -5.30 -6.21 -21.81
C LYS A 152 -6.08 -6.00 -20.52
N SER A 153 -7.33 -6.46 -20.45
CA SER A 153 -8.16 -6.37 -19.25
C SER A 153 -7.71 -7.27 -18.11
N GLN A 154 -6.93 -8.32 -18.42
CA GLN A 154 -6.40 -9.28 -17.45
C GLN A 154 -4.98 -8.94 -16.98
N ILE A 155 -4.35 -7.93 -17.60
CA ILE A 155 -2.99 -7.54 -17.21
C ILE A 155 -3.06 -6.63 -15.99
N VAL A 156 -2.38 -7.05 -14.93
CA VAL A 156 -2.34 -6.31 -13.66
C VAL A 156 -0.91 -5.90 -13.34
N GLY A 157 -0.71 -4.66 -12.91
CA GLY A 157 0.63 -4.15 -12.62
C GLY A 157 0.72 -2.65 -12.47
N ALA A 158 1.92 -2.18 -12.20
CA ALA A 158 2.21 -0.75 -12.25
C ALA A 158 3.68 -0.47 -12.57
N VAL A 159 3.94 0.72 -13.10
CA VAL A 159 5.30 1.23 -13.33
C VAL A 159 5.58 2.37 -12.35
N PHE A 160 6.49 2.13 -11.43
CA PHE A 160 6.94 3.07 -10.42
C PHE A 160 8.24 3.74 -10.84
N TRP A 161 8.26 5.07 -10.84
CA TRP A 161 9.40 5.86 -11.29
C TRP A 161 10.15 6.45 -10.10
N THR A 162 11.46 6.22 -10.01
CA THR A 162 12.30 6.97 -9.04
C THR A 162 12.46 8.43 -9.47
N LYS A 163 12.52 8.66 -10.78
CA LYS A 163 12.52 9.96 -11.41
C LYS A 163 11.59 9.90 -12.62
N PRO A 164 10.34 10.40 -12.50
CA PRO A 164 9.39 10.31 -13.59
C PRO A 164 9.88 11.12 -14.80
N PRO A 165 9.73 10.58 -16.03
CA PRO A 165 9.93 11.36 -17.24
C PRO A 165 8.83 12.43 -17.37
N ALA A 166 8.97 13.32 -18.34
CA ALA A 166 7.88 14.24 -18.68
C ALA A 166 6.63 13.44 -19.07
N LEU A 167 5.44 13.88 -18.63
CA LEU A 167 4.18 13.14 -18.84
C LEU A 167 3.93 12.83 -20.32
N GLN A 168 4.25 13.76 -21.22
CA GLN A 168 4.16 13.60 -22.68
C GLN A 168 5.03 12.46 -23.26
N ASN A 169 6.05 11.99 -22.54
CA ASN A 169 6.89 10.86 -22.96
C ASN A 169 6.29 9.51 -22.50
N ILE A 170 5.30 9.52 -21.60
CA ILE A 170 4.62 8.32 -21.14
C ILE A 170 3.40 8.11 -22.04
N PRO A 171 3.24 6.93 -22.67
CA PRO A 171 2.11 6.63 -23.55
C PRO A 171 0.80 6.37 -22.79
N VAL A 172 0.41 7.24 -21.87
CA VAL A 172 -0.74 7.06 -20.95
C VAL A 172 -2.02 6.72 -21.70
N GLN A 173 -2.27 7.35 -22.85
CA GLN A 173 -3.45 7.09 -23.68
C GLN A 173 -3.54 5.63 -24.17
N SER A 174 -2.41 4.99 -24.49
CA SER A 174 -2.40 3.57 -24.87
C SER A 174 -2.83 2.67 -23.72
N PHE A 175 -2.49 3.05 -22.49
CA PHE A 175 -2.79 2.31 -21.27
C PHE A 175 -4.19 2.57 -20.70
N SER A 176 -4.95 3.52 -21.26
CA SER A 176 -6.38 3.73 -20.91
C SER A 176 -7.24 2.46 -21.08
N LYS A 177 -6.83 1.53 -21.95
CA LYS A 177 -7.51 0.25 -22.20
C LYS A 177 -7.06 -0.89 -21.29
N TRP A 178 -6.21 -0.61 -20.31
CA TRP A 178 -5.58 -1.56 -19.42
C TRP A 178 -6.02 -1.28 -17.98
N PRO A 179 -7.25 -1.67 -17.60
CA PRO A 179 -7.85 -1.26 -16.33
C PRO A 179 -7.07 -1.73 -15.08
N GLY A 180 -6.23 -2.75 -15.20
CA GLY A 180 -5.39 -3.25 -14.10
C GLY A 180 -3.92 -2.82 -14.15
N PHE A 181 -3.49 -2.09 -15.18
CA PHE A 181 -2.08 -1.73 -15.37
C PHE A 181 -1.89 -0.21 -15.38
N HIS A 182 -1.08 0.28 -14.43
CA HIS A 182 -0.97 1.71 -14.12
C HIS A 182 0.43 2.24 -14.44
N VAL A 183 0.55 3.18 -15.37
CA VAL A 183 1.88 3.67 -15.82
C VAL A 183 2.40 4.91 -15.09
N LEU A 184 1.57 5.55 -14.25
CA LEU A 184 1.92 6.75 -13.48
C LEU A 184 2.14 6.40 -12.01
N GLY A 185 3.09 5.48 -11.75
CA GLY A 185 3.45 5.09 -10.39
C GLY A 185 4.44 6.05 -9.73
N HIS A 186 4.06 6.56 -8.56
CA HIS A 186 4.86 7.46 -7.74
C HIS A 186 5.51 6.71 -6.57
N ILE A 187 6.83 6.78 -6.45
CA ILE A 187 7.54 6.28 -5.26
C ILE A 187 7.59 7.41 -4.24
N ILE A 188 7.01 7.17 -3.07
CA ILE A 188 6.96 8.17 -2.00
C ILE A 188 8.20 8.02 -1.13
N PRO A 189 9.03 9.07 -1.01
CA PRO A 189 10.21 9.03 -0.15
C PRO A 189 9.82 8.79 1.30
N GLU A 190 10.56 7.90 1.97
CA GLU A 190 10.34 7.59 3.38
C GLU A 190 10.52 8.85 4.25
N SER A 191 9.55 9.11 5.12
CA SER A 191 9.51 10.27 6.00
C SER A 191 8.58 10.00 7.19
N ASP A 192 8.14 11.05 7.89
CA ASP A 192 7.04 10.91 8.81
C ASP A 192 5.70 10.69 8.06
N PRO A 193 4.72 9.98 8.64
CA PRO A 193 3.47 9.64 7.97
C PRO A 193 2.69 10.84 7.38
N ILE A 194 2.72 12.00 8.03
CA ILE A 194 2.01 13.21 7.57
C ILE A 194 2.68 13.72 6.29
N THR A 195 4.01 13.79 6.29
CA THR A 195 4.79 14.21 5.13
C THR A 195 4.68 13.23 3.97
N GLU A 196 4.69 11.92 4.21
CA GLU A 196 4.52 10.91 3.17
C GLU A 196 3.16 11.03 2.46
N ILE A 197 2.06 11.17 3.23
CA ILE A 197 0.72 11.36 2.66
C ILE A 197 0.68 12.66 1.83
N SER A 198 1.20 13.77 2.38
CA SER A 198 1.23 15.05 1.67
C SER A 198 2.02 14.96 0.36
N ASN A 199 3.20 14.33 0.39
CA ASN A 199 4.03 14.13 -0.80
C ASN A 199 3.34 13.28 -1.86
N ALA A 200 2.59 12.25 -1.44
CA ALA A 200 1.82 11.41 -2.35
C ALA A 200 0.70 12.20 -3.05
N LEU A 201 -0.06 13.00 -2.29
CA LEU A 201 -1.08 13.88 -2.86
C LEU A 201 -0.46 14.88 -3.85
N LEU A 202 0.65 15.53 -3.47
CA LEU A 202 1.37 16.46 -4.35
C LEU A 202 1.86 15.80 -5.63
N ALA A 203 2.40 14.58 -5.55
CA ALA A 203 2.90 13.86 -6.71
C ALA A 203 1.78 13.59 -7.72
N GLY A 204 0.64 13.10 -7.25
CA GLY A 204 -0.54 12.86 -8.10
C GLY A 204 -1.15 14.16 -8.64
N THR A 205 -1.34 15.18 -7.80
CA THR A 205 -1.96 16.43 -8.23
C THR A 205 -1.10 17.21 -9.21
N ARG A 206 0.22 17.22 -9.02
CA ARG A 206 1.16 17.83 -9.99
C ARG A 206 1.17 17.07 -11.31
N CYS A 207 1.00 15.75 -11.28
CA CYS A 207 0.84 14.96 -12.49
C CYS A 207 -0.42 15.39 -13.27
N ILE A 208 -1.56 15.52 -12.58
CA ILE A 208 -2.81 16.03 -13.17
C ILE A 208 -2.62 17.45 -13.72
N GLN A 209 -1.98 18.35 -12.98
CA GLN A 209 -1.72 19.74 -13.43
C GLN A 209 -0.77 19.84 -14.63
N SER A 210 0.11 18.84 -14.80
CA SER A 210 1.04 18.78 -15.93
C SER A 210 0.42 18.21 -17.21
N ASP A 211 -0.82 17.70 -17.14
CA ASP A 211 -1.52 17.17 -18.29
C ASP A 211 -2.08 18.30 -19.16
N MET A 212 -1.49 18.44 -20.35
CA MET A 212 -1.86 19.47 -21.32
C MET A 212 -3.20 19.18 -22.01
N ASP A 213 -3.62 17.92 -22.05
CA ASP A 213 -4.88 17.49 -22.67
C ASP A 213 -6.07 17.60 -21.71
N ASN A 214 -5.81 17.94 -20.44
CA ASN A 214 -6.80 18.19 -19.38
C ASN A 214 -7.78 17.02 -19.20
N GLN A 215 -7.23 15.81 -19.04
CA GLN A 215 -7.93 14.55 -18.84
C GLN A 215 -7.69 13.98 -17.42
N PRO A 216 -8.20 14.64 -16.36
CA PRO A 216 -7.94 14.23 -14.98
C PRO A 216 -8.40 12.80 -14.67
N ASP A 217 -9.50 12.33 -15.26
CA ASP A 217 -9.98 10.94 -15.12
C ASP A 217 -8.92 9.91 -15.59
N LEU A 218 -8.31 10.16 -16.75
CA LEU A 218 -7.26 9.28 -17.27
C LEU A 218 -6.06 9.26 -16.32
N ILE A 219 -5.57 10.42 -15.89
CA ILE A 219 -4.41 10.54 -15.00
C ILE A 219 -4.69 9.86 -13.65
N ILE A 220 -5.85 10.12 -13.04
CA ILE A 220 -6.26 9.52 -11.78
C ILE A 220 -6.34 7.99 -11.91
N SER A 221 -6.96 7.48 -12.99
CA SER A 221 -7.09 6.04 -13.22
C SER A 221 -5.74 5.35 -13.46
N GLN A 222 -4.74 6.07 -13.97
CA GLN A 222 -3.40 5.55 -14.26
C GLN A 222 -2.39 5.80 -13.13
N SER A 223 -2.79 6.50 -12.07
CA SER A 223 -1.95 6.79 -10.91
C SER A 223 -1.83 5.60 -9.98
N ALA A 224 -0.60 5.31 -9.56
CA ALA A 224 -0.30 4.33 -8.51
C ALA A 224 0.70 4.91 -7.52
N PHE A 225 0.70 4.43 -6.27
CA PHE A 225 1.54 4.98 -5.21
C PHE A 225 2.27 3.88 -4.46
N SER A 226 3.57 4.02 -4.28
CA SER A 226 4.41 3.08 -3.54
C SER A 226 4.92 3.73 -2.25
N PHE A 227 4.55 3.16 -1.10
CA PHE A 227 4.98 3.61 0.22
C PHE A 227 5.98 2.65 0.85
N SER A 228 6.97 3.18 1.58
CA SER A 228 7.78 2.40 2.52
C SER A 228 6.93 2.06 3.74
N ILE A 229 7.00 0.80 4.20
CA ILE A 229 6.28 0.32 5.37
C ILE A 229 7.28 -0.05 6.46
N GLY A 230 7.19 0.70 7.56
CA GLY A 230 8.04 0.58 8.72
C GLY A 230 7.53 -0.42 9.75
N LYS A 231 7.98 -0.21 10.99
CA LYS A 231 7.69 -1.06 12.16
C LYS A 231 6.52 -0.56 13.02
N ASP A 232 6.02 0.64 12.74
CA ASP A 232 4.98 1.28 13.56
C ASP A 232 3.59 0.81 13.14
N PHE A 233 3.23 -0.39 13.59
CA PHE A 233 2.08 -1.17 13.12
C PHE A 233 0.80 -0.35 12.85
N PHE A 234 0.26 0.30 13.89
CA PHE A 234 -0.99 1.05 13.76
C PHE A 234 -0.84 2.32 12.94
N MET A 235 0.33 2.96 13.00
CA MET A 235 0.61 4.16 12.23
C MET A 235 0.68 3.87 10.73
N GLU A 236 1.28 2.75 10.34
CA GLU A 236 1.33 2.31 8.94
C GLU A 236 -0.06 1.98 8.39
N ILE A 237 -0.89 1.27 9.17
CA ILE A 237 -2.29 0.99 8.79
C ILE A 237 -3.04 2.31 8.59
N ALA A 238 -2.95 3.22 9.57
CA ALA A 238 -3.66 4.48 9.52
C ALA A 238 -3.16 5.40 8.40
N LYS A 239 -1.85 5.40 8.10
CA LYS A 239 -1.23 6.17 7.02
C LYS A 239 -1.83 5.80 5.66
N LEU A 240 -1.87 4.51 5.35
CA LEU A 240 -2.36 4.01 4.06
C LEU A 240 -3.85 4.31 3.87
N LYS A 241 -4.65 4.13 4.93
CA LYS A 241 -6.09 4.45 4.92
C LYS A 241 -6.37 5.95 4.83
N ALA A 242 -5.62 6.78 5.57
CA ALA A 242 -5.72 8.22 5.50
C ALA A 242 -5.36 8.74 4.10
N PHE A 243 -4.31 8.19 3.48
CA PHE A 243 -3.96 8.51 2.09
C PHE A 243 -5.11 8.18 1.14
N ARG A 244 -5.70 6.97 1.22
CA ARG A 244 -6.83 6.56 0.36
C ARG A 244 -8.02 7.52 0.50
N ARG A 245 -8.39 7.89 1.74
CA ARG A 245 -9.43 8.89 2.03
C ARG A 245 -9.16 10.22 1.33
N LEU A 246 -7.94 10.75 1.47
CA LEU A 246 -7.58 12.03 0.89
C LEU A 246 -7.44 11.98 -0.63
N TRP A 247 -6.98 10.87 -1.20
CA TRP A 247 -6.92 10.70 -2.65
C TRP A 247 -8.31 10.63 -3.28
N ARG A 248 -9.28 9.99 -2.62
CA ARG A 248 -10.71 10.07 -3.00
C ARG A 248 -11.19 11.52 -3.02
N GLN A 249 -10.88 12.28 -1.96
CA GLN A 249 -11.23 13.70 -1.89
C GLN A 249 -10.59 14.54 -3.01
N VAL A 250 -9.33 14.27 -3.37
CA VAL A 250 -8.68 14.89 -4.53
C VAL A 250 -9.41 14.52 -5.82
N SER A 251 -9.74 13.24 -6.01
CA SER A 251 -10.43 12.77 -7.21
C SER A 251 -11.80 13.44 -7.38
N HIS A 252 -12.56 13.57 -6.28
CA HIS A 252 -13.83 14.29 -6.25
C HIS A 252 -13.70 15.77 -6.60
N ALA A 253 -12.61 16.42 -6.18
CA ALA A 253 -12.35 17.82 -6.53
C ALA A 253 -12.15 18.02 -8.04
N TYR A 254 -11.68 16.98 -8.75
CA TYR A 254 -11.60 16.92 -10.22
C TYR A 254 -12.84 16.31 -10.88
N GLN A 255 -13.94 16.11 -10.15
CA GLN A 255 -15.21 15.55 -10.62
C GLN A 255 -15.13 14.07 -11.07
N VAL A 256 -14.11 13.34 -10.61
CA VAL A 256 -13.95 11.90 -10.85
C VAL A 256 -14.44 11.16 -9.61
N THR A 257 -15.61 10.51 -9.71
CA THR A 257 -16.34 9.92 -8.55
C THR A 257 -16.65 8.44 -8.72
N ASP A 258 -16.58 7.92 -9.95
CA ASP A 258 -16.77 6.51 -10.28
C ASP A 258 -15.51 5.65 -10.02
N LYS A 259 -14.45 6.29 -9.50
CA LYS A 259 -13.10 5.71 -9.33
C LYS A 259 -12.59 5.73 -7.89
N ASP A 260 -13.48 5.95 -6.92
CA ASP A 260 -13.12 6.17 -5.51
C ASP A 260 -12.22 5.08 -4.91
N ASP A 261 -12.44 3.82 -5.29
CA ASP A 261 -11.67 2.67 -4.80
C ASP A 261 -10.59 2.18 -5.77
N SER A 262 -10.36 2.89 -6.89
CA SER A 262 -9.46 2.44 -7.96
C SER A 262 -7.97 2.68 -7.67
N VAL A 263 -7.64 3.47 -6.64
CA VAL A 263 -6.24 3.81 -6.37
C VAL A 263 -5.43 2.57 -5.98
N VAL A 264 -4.36 2.35 -6.74
CA VAL A 264 -3.41 1.26 -6.51
C VAL A 264 -2.32 1.72 -5.56
N ILE A 265 -2.23 1.02 -4.43
CA ILE A 265 -1.21 1.24 -3.42
C ILE A 265 -0.30 0.02 -3.37
N HIS A 266 1.00 0.25 -3.57
CA HIS A 266 2.05 -0.71 -3.34
C HIS A 266 2.72 -0.42 -1.99
N GLY A 267 2.92 -1.46 -1.16
CA GLY A 267 3.70 -1.37 0.07
C GLY A 267 5.06 -2.06 -0.10
N SER A 268 6.15 -1.37 0.21
CA SER A 268 7.49 -1.97 0.23
C SER A 268 8.07 -1.98 1.64
N SER A 269 8.64 -3.11 2.05
CA SER A 269 9.36 -3.22 3.31
C SER A 269 10.83 -3.50 3.04
N ALA A 270 11.67 -2.46 3.13
CA ALA A 270 13.12 -2.58 3.11
C ALA A 270 13.66 -3.39 4.31
N PRO A 271 14.81 -4.07 4.16
CA PRO A 271 15.40 -4.84 5.24
C PRO A 271 15.92 -3.94 6.35
N TRP A 272 15.80 -4.40 7.59
CA TRP A 272 16.33 -3.69 8.74
C TRP A 272 17.56 -4.42 9.31
N ASN A 273 18.74 -3.98 8.89
CA ASN A 273 20.01 -4.59 9.28
C ASN A 273 20.59 -3.83 10.47
N ASN A 274 20.15 -4.19 11.68
CA ASN A 274 20.73 -3.69 12.92
C ASN A 274 21.45 -4.83 13.64
N GLU A 275 22.78 -4.70 13.78
CA GLU A 275 23.64 -5.71 14.43
C GLU A 275 23.16 -6.10 15.83
N LYS A 276 22.53 -5.18 16.57
CA LYS A 276 22.01 -5.44 17.93
C LYS A 276 20.89 -6.48 17.97
N PHE A 277 20.23 -6.73 16.84
CA PHE A 277 19.04 -7.57 16.75
C PHE A 277 19.18 -8.68 15.69
N GLN A 278 20.40 -8.95 15.23
CA GLN A 278 20.71 -10.06 14.34
C GLN A 278 20.59 -11.43 15.05
N PRO A 279 20.32 -12.52 14.31
CA PRO A 279 20.23 -12.62 12.85
C PRO A 279 18.80 -12.59 12.28
N ASN A 280 17.78 -12.34 13.12
CA ASN A 280 16.37 -12.60 12.74
C ASN A 280 15.40 -11.44 12.96
N ALA A 281 15.84 -10.27 13.43
CA ALA A 281 14.92 -9.15 13.62
C ALA A 281 14.28 -8.65 12.33
N ASN A 282 14.95 -8.80 11.18
CA ASN A 282 14.34 -8.46 9.90
C ASN A 282 13.05 -9.27 9.65
N MET A 283 13.00 -10.54 10.05
CA MET A 283 11.81 -11.37 9.91
C MET A 283 10.63 -10.88 10.75
N LEU A 284 10.90 -10.40 11.98
CA LEU A 284 9.86 -9.81 12.83
C LEU A 284 9.36 -8.48 12.28
N LYS A 285 10.29 -7.61 11.85
CA LYS A 285 9.97 -6.33 11.22
C LYS A 285 9.17 -6.53 9.94
N SER A 286 9.62 -7.42 9.05
CA SER A 286 8.97 -7.66 7.76
C SER A 286 7.58 -8.26 7.93
N THR A 287 7.39 -9.16 8.89
CA THR A 287 6.07 -9.70 9.23
C THR A 287 5.13 -8.60 9.73
N THR A 288 5.62 -7.73 10.61
CA THR A 288 4.83 -6.60 11.14
C THR A 288 4.49 -5.60 10.03
N ALA A 289 5.45 -5.28 9.17
CA ALA A 289 5.26 -4.39 8.03
C ALA A 289 4.27 -4.97 7.01
N ALA A 290 4.44 -6.25 6.64
CA ALA A 290 3.54 -6.95 5.73
C ALA A 290 2.10 -7.00 6.28
N LEU A 291 1.93 -7.31 7.57
CA LEU A 291 0.62 -7.29 8.21
C LEU A 291 -0.01 -5.89 8.17
N SER A 292 0.78 -4.85 8.47
CA SER A 292 0.31 -3.45 8.39
C SER A 292 -0.13 -3.08 6.98
N ALA A 293 0.63 -3.49 5.97
CA ALA A 293 0.33 -3.23 4.56
C ALA A 293 -0.96 -3.94 4.10
N VAL A 294 -1.17 -5.19 4.52
CA VAL A 294 -2.41 -5.93 4.25
C VAL A 294 -3.62 -5.23 4.89
N LEU A 295 -3.52 -4.88 6.18
CA LEU A 295 -4.60 -4.24 6.93
C LEU A 295 -4.85 -2.78 6.51
N GLY A 296 -3.82 -2.10 6.00
CA GLY A 296 -3.93 -0.77 5.39
C GLY A 296 -4.50 -0.78 3.98
N GLY A 297 -4.67 -1.96 3.36
CA GLY A 297 -5.30 -2.11 2.05
C GLY A 297 -4.36 -1.87 0.88
N CYS A 298 -3.09 -2.28 0.97
CA CYS A 298 -2.21 -2.33 -0.20
C CYS A 298 -2.70 -3.36 -1.22
N ASN A 299 -2.63 -3.01 -2.50
CA ASN A 299 -2.97 -3.86 -3.63
C ASN A 299 -1.81 -4.81 -3.99
N ALA A 300 -0.56 -4.39 -3.79
CA ALA A 300 0.63 -5.21 -3.98
C ALA A 300 1.62 -4.94 -2.85
N ILE A 301 2.37 -5.97 -2.45
CA ILE A 301 3.32 -5.85 -1.35
C ILE A 301 4.63 -6.54 -1.73
N THR A 302 5.73 -5.81 -1.57
CA THR A 302 7.10 -6.30 -1.71
C THR A 302 7.76 -6.35 -0.35
N VAL A 303 8.20 -7.52 0.07
CA VAL A 303 9.05 -7.70 1.26
C VAL A 303 10.46 -7.99 0.77
N GLU A 304 11.40 -7.08 1.07
CA GLU A 304 12.79 -7.28 0.69
C GLU A 304 13.48 -8.25 1.66
N PRO A 305 14.25 -9.23 1.13
CA PRO A 305 15.03 -10.11 1.99
C PRO A 305 16.19 -9.34 2.64
N GLU A 306 16.66 -9.85 3.78
CA GLU A 306 17.84 -9.29 4.48
C GLU A 306 19.11 -9.39 3.63
N GLU A 307 19.22 -10.49 2.90
CA GLU A 307 20.31 -10.82 2.00
C GLU A 307 19.74 -11.53 0.76
N HIS A 308 20.36 -11.31 -0.39
CA HIS A 308 19.96 -11.96 -1.64
C HIS A 308 20.53 -13.39 -1.73
N ASN A 309 19.98 -14.28 -0.91
CA ASN A 309 20.18 -15.72 -1.02
C ASN A 309 18.82 -16.44 -1.08
N THR A 310 18.83 -17.67 -1.61
CA THR A 310 17.60 -18.44 -1.87
C THR A 310 16.76 -18.67 -0.62
N PHE A 311 17.39 -18.83 0.55
CA PHE A 311 16.71 -19.08 1.82
C PHE A 311 16.00 -17.81 2.34
N LYS A 312 16.69 -16.67 2.38
CA LYS A 312 16.14 -15.40 2.85
C LYS A 312 15.08 -14.87 1.87
N ALA A 313 15.28 -15.02 0.57
CA ALA A 313 14.28 -14.71 -0.46
C ALA A 313 13.01 -15.56 -0.30
N ARG A 314 13.14 -16.86 0.03
CA ARG A 314 12.00 -17.72 0.37
C ARG A 314 11.26 -17.22 1.60
N ILE A 315 11.97 -16.87 2.67
CA ILE A 315 11.34 -16.33 3.89
C ILE A 315 10.55 -15.07 3.55
N ALA A 316 11.16 -14.11 2.85
CA ALA A 316 10.53 -12.85 2.49
C ALA A 316 9.25 -13.06 1.66
N ARG A 317 9.30 -13.90 0.62
CA ARG A 317 8.13 -14.25 -0.19
C ARG A 317 7.03 -14.90 0.65
N ASN A 318 7.37 -15.86 1.50
CA ASN A 318 6.36 -16.69 2.17
C ASN A 318 5.58 -15.92 3.25
N VAL A 319 6.07 -14.79 3.78
CA VAL A 319 5.33 -13.98 4.78
C VAL A 319 3.92 -13.68 4.29
N LEU A 320 3.77 -13.16 3.08
CA LEU A 320 2.47 -12.76 2.54
C LEU A 320 1.57 -13.96 2.22
N THR A 321 2.15 -15.08 1.78
CA THR A 321 1.40 -16.33 1.58
C THR A 321 0.87 -16.87 2.90
N LEU A 322 1.67 -16.88 3.98
CA LEU A 322 1.24 -17.33 5.30
C LEU A 322 0.13 -16.44 5.87
N LEU A 323 0.22 -15.12 5.69
CA LEU A 323 -0.82 -14.18 6.10
C LEU A 323 -2.16 -14.44 5.38
N ARG A 324 -2.11 -14.92 4.13
CA ARG A 324 -3.30 -15.29 3.37
C ARG A 324 -3.84 -16.67 3.77
N GLU A 325 -3.01 -17.69 3.64
CA GLU A 325 -3.44 -19.09 3.66
C GLU A 325 -3.60 -19.65 5.08
N GLU A 326 -2.80 -19.18 6.04
CA GLU A 326 -2.81 -19.69 7.42
C GLU A 326 -3.42 -18.71 8.42
N SER A 327 -3.23 -17.41 8.22
CA SER A 327 -3.84 -16.37 9.09
C SER A 327 -5.21 -15.91 8.60
N HIS A 328 -5.63 -16.32 7.40
CA HIS A 328 -6.93 -16.01 6.80
C HIS A 328 -7.26 -14.52 6.74
N LEU A 329 -6.25 -13.65 6.57
CA LEU A 329 -6.47 -12.21 6.55
C LEU A 329 -7.15 -11.70 5.28
N ASN A 330 -7.42 -12.59 4.32
CA ASN A 330 -8.12 -12.27 3.09
C ASN A 330 -9.65 -12.49 3.15
N ILE A 331 -10.20 -13.10 4.20
CA ILE A 331 -11.63 -13.46 4.24
C ILE A 331 -12.55 -12.27 4.56
N THR A 332 -12.00 -11.19 5.11
CA THR A 332 -12.72 -9.96 5.46
C THR A 332 -12.06 -8.78 4.76
N ALA A 333 -12.84 -7.97 4.05
CA ALA A 333 -12.32 -6.85 3.27
C ALA A 333 -11.57 -5.82 4.14
N ASP A 334 -12.09 -5.51 5.33
CA ASP A 334 -11.45 -4.59 6.26
C ASP A 334 -11.69 -5.03 7.72
N PRO A 335 -10.81 -5.86 8.30
CA PRO A 335 -10.96 -6.31 9.68
C PRO A 335 -10.66 -5.22 10.71
N THR A 336 -10.16 -4.05 10.29
CA THR A 336 -9.82 -2.94 11.20
C THR A 336 -10.90 -1.86 11.26
N ALA A 337 -11.88 -1.89 10.36
CA ALA A 337 -12.99 -0.95 10.34
C ALA A 337 -13.78 -1.00 11.66
N GLY A 338 -14.11 0.19 12.18
CA GLY A 338 -14.86 0.33 13.43
C GLY A 338 -14.00 0.26 14.71
N SER A 339 -12.69 0.05 14.61
CA SER A 339 -11.80 0.22 15.74
C SER A 339 -11.71 1.70 16.13
N TYR A 340 -12.22 2.07 17.31
CA TYR A 340 -12.23 3.47 17.78
C TYR A 340 -10.87 4.16 17.73
N TYR A 341 -9.81 3.44 18.12
CA TYR A 341 -8.44 3.96 18.07
C TYR A 341 -7.98 4.24 16.63
N LEU A 342 -8.03 3.24 15.75
CA LEU A 342 -7.60 3.37 14.36
C LEU A 342 -8.39 4.41 13.58
N GLU A 343 -9.72 4.46 13.69
CA GLU A 343 -10.54 5.47 13.02
C GLU A 343 -10.12 6.89 13.42
N ARG A 344 -9.88 7.09 14.73
CA ARG A 344 -9.42 8.38 15.24
C ARG A 344 -7.98 8.69 14.82
N LEU A 345 -7.12 7.69 14.71
CA LEU A 345 -5.74 7.86 14.24
C LEU A 345 -5.70 8.24 12.75
N ILE A 346 -6.51 7.57 11.92
CA ILE A 346 -6.70 7.87 10.49
C ILE A 346 -7.17 9.31 10.31
N ASP A 347 -8.16 9.74 11.08
CA ASP A 347 -8.69 11.10 11.03
C ASP A 347 -7.63 12.16 11.40
N GLN A 348 -6.89 11.97 12.50
CA GLN A 348 -5.82 12.88 12.89
C GLN A 348 -4.71 13.00 11.82
N LEU A 349 -4.32 11.86 11.22
CA LEU A 349 -3.35 11.86 10.12
C LEU A 349 -3.90 12.56 8.89
N ALA A 350 -5.14 12.28 8.51
CA ALA A 350 -5.78 12.87 7.33
C ALA A 350 -5.87 14.39 7.45
N GLN A 351 -6.35 14.91 8.58
CA GLN A 351 -6.45 16.36 8.82
C GLN A 351 -5.08 17.06 8.79
N SER A 352 -4.09 16.44 9.45
CA SER A 352 -2.73 16.98 9.51
C SER A 352 -2.05 16.97 8.14
N ALA A 353 -2.20 15.88 7.39
CA ALA A 353 -1.63 15.73 6.05
C ALA A 353 -2.34 16.65 5.04
N TRP A 354 -3.65 16.81 5.14
CA TRP A 354 -4.40 17.73 4.30
C TRP A 354 -3.97 19.18 4.51
N THR A 355 -3.80 19.59 5.76
CA THR A 355 -3.30 20.93 6.09
C THR A 355 -1.90 21.16 5.50
N LYS A 356 -1.00 20.18 5.62
CA LYS A 356 0.33 20.24 5.02
C LYS A 356 0.27 20.31 3.50
N PHE A 357 -0.56 19.46 2.87
CA PHE A 357 -0.76 19.45 1.42
C PHE A 357 -1.23 20.80 0.90
N GLN A 358 -2.21 21.44 1.56
CA GLN A 358 -2.70 22.76 1.19
C GLN A 358 -1.63 23.86 1.29
N GLN A 359 -0.69 23.74 2.24
CA GLN A 359 0.43 24.67 2.38
C GLN A 359 1.49 24.47 1.28
N ASP A 360 1.71 23.23 0.87
CA ASP A 360 2.78 22.87 -0.07
C ASP A 360 2.34 22.95 -1.56
N ILE A 361 1.03 22.98 -1.83
CA ILE A 361 0.47 23.11 -3.18
C ILE A 361 0.21 24.57 -3.60
N ALA A 362 0.04 25.46 -2.62
CA ALA A 362 -0.09 26.90 -2.84
C ALA A 362 1.23 27.50 -3.34
#